data_AF-A0A392VSJ8-F1
#
_entry.id   AF-A0A392VSJ8-F1
#
_cell.length_a   1.000
_cell.length_b   1.000
_cell.length_c   1.000
_cell.angle_alpha   90.00
_cell.angle_beta   90.00
_cell.angle_gamma   90.00
#
_symmetry.space_group_name_H-M   'P 1'
#
loop_
_entity.id
_entity.type
_entity.pdbx_description
1 polymer ?
#
loop_
_entity_poly.entity_id
_entity_poly.type
_entity_poly.pdbx_seq_one_letter_code
_entity_poly.pdbx_strand_id
1 'polypeptide(L)' 'PVEDEPETARGLSTRAKLIEKIWALGQDVLDGVKFGFDNVVDQLKVLNPTVELNTEGLSMLKRVENGQII' A
#
# COMPACT_ATOMS: atom_id res chain seq x y z
N PRO A 1 27.84 -15.40 6.12
CA PRO A 1 26.60 -15.04 6.85
C PRO A 1 26.91 -14.87 8.33
N VAL A 2 26.49 -13.75 8.92
CA VAL A 2 26.58 -13.55 10.37
C VAL A 2 25.47 -14.37 11.02
N GLU A 3 25.67 -14.87 12.24
CA GLU A 3 24.76 -15.81 12.91
C GLU A 3 23.31 -15.28 12.99
N ASP A 4 23.14 -13.96 13.07
CA ASP A 4 21.83 -13.27 13.15
C ASP A 4 21.34 -12.66 11.82
N GLU A 5 21.94 -13.01 10.68
CA GLU A 5 21.51 -12.47 9.39
C GLU A 5 20.13 -13.07 8.99
N PRO A 6 19.08 -12.26 8.82
CA PRO A 6 17.77 -12.78 8.42
C PRO A 6 17.86 -13.41 7.04
N GLU A 7 17.14 -14.51 6.83
CA GLU A 7 17.19 -15.26 5.56
C GLU A 7 16.85 -14.37 4.35
N THR A 8 15.97 -13.40 4.52
CA THR A 8 15.58 -12.42 3.50
C THR A 8 16.68 -11.43 3.12
N ALA A 9 17.72 -11.27 3.95
CA ALA A 9 18.89 -10.45 3.67
C ALA A 9 20.01 -11.23 2.97
N ARG A 10 19.93 -12.57 2.93
CA ARG A 10 20.95 -13.39 2.27
C ARG A 10 21.10 -12.98 0.81
N GLY A 11 22.33 -12.69 0.42
CA GLY A 11 22.66 -12.35 -0.96
C GLY A 11 22.49 -10.87 -1.32
N LEU A 12 22.02 -10.01 -0.40
CA LEU A 12 22.03 -8.55 -0.52
C LEU A 12 23.43 -7.96 -0.29
N SER A 13 24.47 -8.58 -0.84
CA SER A 13 25.88 -8.26 -0.59
C SER A 13 26.39 -7.03 -1.34
N THR A 14 25.58 -6.42 -2.21
CA THR A 14 25.93 -5.23 -2.98
C THR A 14 24.85 -4.16 -2.85
N ARG A 15 25.27 -2.89 -2.97
CA ARG A 15 24.35 -1.75 -2.98
C ARG A 15 23.25 -1.89 -4.05
N ALA A 16 23.59 -2.42 -5.22
CA ALA A 16 22.64 -2.62 -6.31
C ALA A 16 21.53 -3.61 -5.91
N LYS A 17 21.89 -4.78 -5.38
CA LYS A 17 20.92 -5.79 -4.93
C LYS A 17 20.05 -5.29 -3.78
N LEU A 18 20.62 -4.51 -2.87
CA LEU A 18 19.86 -3.90 -1.78
C LEU A 18 18.82 -2.89 -2.31
N ILE A 19 19.20 -2.02 -3.24
CA ILE A 19 18.28 -1.05 -3.85
C ILE A 19 17.15 -1.76 -4.61
N GLU A 20 17.48 -2.80 -5.37
CA GLU A 20 16.49 -3.62 -6.08
C GLU A 20 15.48 -4.24 -5.11
N LYS A 21 15.95 -4.83 -4.00
CA LYS A 21 15.06 -5.43 -3.00
C LYS A 21 14.18 -4.38 -2.30
N ILE A 22 14.72 -3.20 -1.98
CA ILE A 22 13.94 -2.10 -1.40
C ILE A 22 12.83 -1.67 -2.36
N TRP A 23 13.12 -1.56 -3.65
CA TRP A 23 12.14 -1.14 -4.64
C TRP A 23 11.03 -2.18 -4.82
N ALA A 24 11.40 -3.46 -4.91
CA ALA A 24 10.43 -4.57 -4.98
C ALA A 24 9.52 -4.60 -3.74
N LEU A 25 10.08 -4.51 -2.53
CA LEU A 25 9.29 -4.46 -1.29
C LEU A 25 8.41 -3.21 -1.23
N GLY A 26 8.90 -2.07 -1.72
CA GLY A 26 8.12 -0.85 -1.83
C GLY A 26 6.90 -1.05 -2.74
N GLN A 27 7.07 -1.69 -3.89
CA GLN A 27 5.99 -1.99 -4.81
C GLN A 27 4.99 -2.98 -4.19
N ASP A 28 5.46 -4.06 -3.57
CA ASP A 28 4.60 -5.06 -2.92
C ASP A 28 3.70 -4.42 -1.84
N VAL A 29 4.26 -3.50 -1.05
CA VAL A 29 3.49 -2.75 -0.03
C VAL A 29 2.46 -1.83 -0.68
N LEU A 30 2.83 -1.10 -1.74
CA LEU A 30 1.90 -0.23 -2.45
C LEU A 30 0.74 -1.02 -3.07
N ASP A 31 1.03 -2.15 -3.69
CA ASP A 31 0.02 -3.03 -4.29
C ASP A 31 -0.91 -3.63 -3.22
N GLY A 32 -0.36 -4.04 -2.08
CA GLY A 32 -1.14 -4.55 -0.95
C GLY A 32 -2.08 -3.49 -0.35
N VAL A 33 -1.59 -2.26 -0.17
CA VAL A 33 -2.41 -1.14 0.34
C VAL A 33 -3.50 -0.77 -0.66
N LYS A 34 -3.17 -0.71 -1.96
CA LYS A 34 -4.16 -0.44 -3.02
C LYS A 34 -5.24 -1.52 -3.04
N PHE A 35 -4.86 -2.78 -3.00
CA PHE A 35 -5.81 -3.89 -2.95
C PHE A 35 -6.73 -3.80 -1.73
N GLY A 36 -6.17 -3.57 -0.54
CA GLY A 36 -6.94 -3.45 0.69
C GLY A 36 -7.96 -2.30 0.62
N PHE A 37 -7.54 -1.16 0.07
CA PHE A 37 -8.41 0.00 -0.13
C PHE A 37 -9.55 -0.31 -1.12
N ASP A 38 -9.25 -0.84 -2.30
CA ASP A 38 -10.24 -1.16 -3.32
C ASP A 38 -11.27 -2.17 -2.77
N ASN A 39 -10.81 -3.20 -2.05
CA ASN A 39 -11.66 -4.20 -1.42
C ASN A 39 -12.59 -3.60 -0.35
N VAL A 40 -12.10 -2.65 0.47
CA VAL A 40 -12.96 -1.96 1.45
C VAL A 40 -14.01 -1.10 0.76
N VAL A 41 -13.64 -0.39 -0.32
CA VAL A 41 -14.59 0.40 -1.13
C VAL A 41 -15.70 -0.52 -1.68
N ASP A 42 -15.34 -1.67 -2.22
CA ASP A 42 -16.32 -2.63 -2.76
C ASP A 42 -17.24 -3.18 -1.66
N GLN A 43 -16.70 -3.52 -0.48
CA GLN A 43 -17.51 -3.92 0.67
C GLN A 43 -18.48 -2.82 1.10
N LEU A 44 -18.04 -1.56 1.11
CA LEU A 44 -18.92 -0.43 1.46
C LEU A 44 -20.05 -0.26 0.45
N LYS A 45 -19.80 -0.45 -0.85
CA LYS A 45 -20.85 -0.44 -1.88
C LYS A 45 -21.87 -1.55 -1.66
N VAL A 46 -21.42 -2.76 -1.33
CA VAL A 46 -22.29 -3.91 -1.04
C VAL A 46 -23.16 -3.64 0.19
N LEU A 47 -22.58 -3.09 1.27
CA LEU A 47 -23.28 -2.83 2.52
C LEU A 47 -24.23 -1.63 2.46
N ASN A 48 -24.02 -0.72 1.50
CA ASN A 48 -24.82 0.50 1.34
C ASN A 48 -25.44 0.58 -0.06
N PRO A 49 -26.33 -0.36 -0.46
CA PRO A 49 -26.80 -0.48 -1.84
C PRO A 49 -27.65 0.70 -2.32
N THR A 50 -28.16 1.53 -1.42
CA THR A 50 -28.97 2.72 -1.74
C THR A 50 -28.14 4.01 -1.78
N VAL A 51 -26.83 3.94 -1.51
CA VAL A 51 -25.94 5.09 -1.48
C VAL A 51 -24.89 4.92 -2.58
N GLU A 52 -24.85 5.86 -3.51
CA GLU A 52 -23.77 5.92 -4.50
C GLU A 52 -22.52 6.54 -3.86
N LEU A 53 -21.48 5.73 -3.69
CA LEU A 53 -20.20 6.20 -3.13
C LEU A 53 -19.39 6.92 -4.22
N ASN A 54 -19.12 8.21 -4.00
CA ASN A 54 -18.16 8.95 -4.81
C ASN A 54 -16.73 8.72 -4.28
N THR A 55 -15.86 8.19 -5.13
CA THR A 55 -14.44 7.94 -4.82
C THR A 55 -13.49 8.86 -5.57
N GLU A 56 -13.99 9.82 -6.33
CA GLU A 56 -13.16 10.79 -7.06
C GLU A 56 -12.36 11.66 -6.08
N GLY A 57 -11.10 11.91 -6.42
CA GLY A 57 -10.22 12.76 -5.62
C GLY A 57 -9.62 12.09 -4.38
N LEU A 58 -9.98 10.84 -4.07
CA LEU A 58 -9.33 10.07 -3.01
C LEU A 58 -7.84 9.90 -3.31
N SER A 59 -7.01 10.08 -2.29
CA SER A 59 -5.56 9.99 -2.41
C SER A 59 -4.95 9.66 -1.05
N MET A 60 -3.93 8.79 -1.07
CA MET A 60 -3.14 8.43 0.11
C MET A 60 -2.45 9.63 0.76
N LEU A 61 -2.20 10.69 0.01
CA LEU A 61 -1.51 11.89 0.49
C LEU A 61 -2.48 12.95 1.03
N LYS A 62 -3.78 12.75 0.81
CA LYS A 62 -4.81 13.71 1.20
C LYS A 62 -5.50 13.26 2.47
N ARG A 63 -6.04 14.23 3.21
CA ARG A 63 -6.83 13.97 4.42
C ARG A 63 -8.12 14.75 4.39
N VAL A 64 -9.05 14.37 5.28
CA VAL A 64 -10.29 15.12 5.47
C VAL A 64 -10.08 16.18 6.55
N GLU A 65 -10.25 17.44 6.20
CA GLU A 65 -10.35 18.55 7.14
C GLU A 65 -11.66 19.29 6.92
N ASN A 66 -12.44 19.49 8.00
CA ASN A 66 -13.72 20.20 7.94
C ASN A 66 -14.68 19.68 6.84
N GLY A 67 -14.66 18.38 6.57
CA GLY A 67 -15.49 17.74 5.54
C GLY A 67 -14.99 17.90 4.11
N GLN A 68 -13.80 18.47 3.89
CA GLN A 68 -13.17 18.59 2.58
C GLN A 68 -11.90 17.74 2.50
N ILE A 69 -11.63 17.22 1.30
CA ILE A 69 -10.39 16.50 1.01
C ILE A 69 -9.32 17.53 0.61
N ILE A 70 -8.25 17.65 1.41
CA ILE A 70 -7.12 18.55 1.16
C ILE A 70 -5.85 17.80 0.80
#